data_AF-A0A8T5PQ09-F1
#
_entry.id   AF-A0A8T5PQ09-F1
#
_cell.length_a   1.000
_cell.length_b   1.000
_cell.length_c   1.000
_cell.angle_alpha   90.00
_cell.angle_beta   90.00
_cell.angle_gamma   90.00
#
_symmetry.space_group_name_H-M   'P 1'
#
loop_
_entity.id
_entity.type
_entity.pdbx_description
1 polymer ?
#
loop_
_entity_poly.entity_id
_entity_poly.type
_entity_poly.pdbx_seq_one_letter_code
_entity_poly.pdbx_strand_id
1 'polypeptide(L)'
;MAMKKGIFFTIDALLAASVLLMGIIILSSAYINKQQAIHLNYLSQDIINSLNNLKINELNNSYVDELIANGNITDINNSILQQVGEFWAFEKFDIARSFIDNITYNLLPERLGFGIWVSNDLIYTKNKSSYSSRASARTMISGYERKKPIDGTSSRAYLESIREKKTAAYAYFGGFVGQGNISKQLEFIPSDAVIVSSFIELDAGNDFDLYINENFCSSFTPILNNMSSTRWNISSCNNLFLNNTRNNISLYFSGDLNKSYAAGGYVKVEYRTQEFIQNKTPGIEYYYFPGIRGIINLYSSFDIPGTLNSIDIYLHFYNNGTTYLNIGNETMFTGAGSSSDQIVNLTNISLELDPQTIPIRMGVNISEAINITSGEPSDSVLVTDVSGSMDDCGEYAETEICQYECCGFWFFGCWWWFTRDCPYTGSCSGDECGTCASGRTRNHQVLNGTTCINTKMELAKEADLEFIDVVLNLTGNKVGLVSYDSSVDSVEPITDIKINLENEINSYSAGGGTCICCGINRAKNMLVSSSNNKFMVVMSDGQATHYCSDFDDYTGTSGSGASASAISSGQNACS
;
A
#
# COMPACT_ATOMS: atom_id res chain seq x y z
N MET A 1 -36.52 -6.05 109.13
CA MET A 1 -36.57 -5.35 107.83
C MET A 1 -35.29 -5.60 107.00
N ALA A 2 -34.85 -6.85 106.87
CA ALA A 2 -33.64 -7.22 106.11
C ALA A 2 -33.94 -8.31 105.04
N MET A 3 -34.88 -9.21 105.30
CA MET A 3 -35.28 -10.26 104.35
C MET A 3 -35.97 -9.74 103.07
N LYS A 4 -36.65 -8.58 103.11
CA LYS A 4 -37.35 -8.05 101.92
C LYS A 4 -36.40 -7.54 100.84
N LYS A 5 -35.20 -7.04 101.19
CA LYS A 5 -34.23 -6.53 100.20
C LYS A 5 -33.41 -7.63 99.53
N GLY A 6 -33.11 -8.72 100.25
CA GLY A 6 -32.40 -9.88 99.70
C GLY A 6 -33.17 -10.55 98.57
N ILE A 7 -34.50 -10.72 98.73
CA ILE A 7 -35.37 -11.34 97.73
C ILE A 7 -35.38 -10.54 96.42
N PHE A 8 -35.36 -9.21 96.47
CA PHE A 8 -35.28 -8.40 95.26
C PHE A 8 -33.95 -8.61 94.51
N PHE A 9 -32.83 -8.71 95.23
CA PHE A 9 -31.53 -9.00 94.60
C PHE A 9 -31.46 -10.41 94.00
N THR A 10 -32.06 -11.43 94.64
CA THR A 10 -32.09 -12.78 94.07
C THR A 10 -33.01 -12.88 92.86
N ILE A 11 -34.17 -12.20 92.87
CA ILE A 11 -35.08 -12.17 91.72
C ILE A 11 -34.43 -11.44 90.54
N ASP A 12 -33.76 -10.32 90.78
CA ASP A 12 -33.07 -9.56 89.73
C ASP A 12 -31.90 -10.36 89.13
N ALA A 13 -31.11 -11.03 89.97
CA ALA A 13 -30.05 -11.93 89.50
C ALA A 13 -30.60 -13.11 88.68
N LEU A 14 -31.79 -13.64 89.05
CA LEU A 14 -32.41 -14.77 88.35
C LEU A 14 -33.03 -14.33 87.02
N LEU A 15 -33.59 -13.11 86.94
CA LEU A 15 -34.05 -12.50 85.69
C LEU A 15 -32.87 -12.15 84.77
N ALA A 16 -31.77 -11.63 85.31
CA ALA A 16 -30.57 -11.39 84.53
C ALA A 16 -29.96 -12.69 83.98
N ALA A 17 -29.92 -13.75 84.80
CA ALA A 17 -29.45 -15.06 84.39
C ALA A 17 -30.36 -15.71 83.33
N SER A 18 -31.68 -15.55 83.45
CA SER A 18 -32.63 -16.10 82.46
C SER A 18 -32.52 -15.39 81.11
N VAL A 19 -32.35 -14.06 81.10
CA VAL A 19 -32.10 -13.28 79.89
C VAL A 19 -30.78 -13.68 79.24
N LEU A 20 -29.72 -13.90 80.03
CA LEU A 20 -28.42 -14.38 79.53
C LEU A 20 -28.53 -15.79 78.92
N LEU A 21 -29.19 -16.72 79.60
CA LEU A 21 -29.40 -18.08 79.09
C LEU A 21 -30.24 -18.09 77.81
N MET A 22 -31.31 -17.29 77.76
CA MET A 22 -32.15 -17.17 76.58
C MET A 22 -31.38 -16.53 75.42
N GLY A 23 -30.54 -15.53 75.70
CA GLY A 23 -29.62 -14.93 74.74
C GLY A 23 -28.61 -15.94 74.18
N ILE A 24 -28.03 -16.80 75.03
CA ILE A 24 -27.10 -17.86 74.60
C ILE A 24 -27.83 -18.90 73.75
N ILE A 25 -29.05 -19.29 74.10
CA ILE A 25 -29.83 -20.26 73.31
C ILE A 25 -30.18 -19.67 71.93
N ILE A 26 -30.61 -18.41 71.86
CA ILE A 26 -30.90 -17.71 70.59
C ILE A 26 -29.62 -17.52 69.75
N LEU A 27 -28.50 -17.16 70.38
CA LEU A 27 -27.22 -17.05 69.69
C LEU A 27 -26.74 -18.42 69.18
N SER A 28 -26.96 -19.49 69.94
CA SER A 28 -26.60 -20.85 69.52
C SER A 28 -27.50 -21.38 68.38
N SER A 29 -28.80 -21.04 68.39
CA SER A 29 -29.72 -21.43 67.31
C SER A 29 -29.50 -20.59 66.05
N ALA A 30 -29.06 -19.34 66.19
CA ALA A 30 -28.67 -18.48 65.08
C ALA A 30 -27.30 -18.84 64.46
N TYR A 31 -26.46 -19.60 65.16
CA TYR A 31 -25.13 -20.02 64.67
C TYR A 31 -25.15 -21.27 63.78
N ILE A 32 -26.31 -21.85 63.47
CA ILE A 32 -26.40 -23.04 62.63
C ILE A 32 -26.71 -22.65 61.17
N ASN A 33 -25.72 -22.94 60.31
CA ASN A 33 -25.71 -22.94 58.84
C ASN A 33 -25.64 -21.60 58.11
N LYS A 34 -24.55 -20.86 58.30
CA LYS A 34 -24.01 -20.05 57.20
C LYS A 34 -23.36 -21.01 56.20
N GLN A 35 -24.14 -21.54 55.25
CA GLN A 35 -23.61 -22.37 54.17
C GLN A 35 -22.46 -21.62 53.47
N GLN A 36 -21.33 -22.30 53.26
CA GLN A 36 -20.16 -21.74 52.57
C GLN A 36 -20.58 -20.99 51.31
N ALA A 37 -20.07 -19.76 51.16
CA ALA A 37 -20.23 -18.98 49.94
C ALA A 37 -19.47 -19.71 48.83
N ILE A 38 -20.20 -20.41 47.95
CA ILE A 38 -19.61 -21.03 46.78
C ILE A 38 -19.25 -19.90 45.81
N HIS A 39 -17.97 -19.73 45.55
CA HIS A 39 -17.47 -18.85 44.50
C HIS A 39 -17.79 -19.50 43.14
N LEU A 40 -18.85 -19.02 42.48
CA LEU A 40 -19.35 -19.59 41.23
C LEU A 40 -18.31 -19.65 40.10
N ASN A 41 -17.33 -18.73 40.09
CA ASN A 41 -16.23 -18.74 39.12
C ASN A 41 -15.33 -19.98 39.27
N TYR A 42 -14.87 -20.28 40.49
CA TYR A 42 -14.05 -21.47 40.74
C TYR A 42 -14.82 -22.74 40.45
N LEU A 43 -16.09 -22.82 40.87
CA LEU A 43 -16.95 -23.96 40.54
C LEU A 43 -17.08 -24.16 39.02
N SER A 44 -17.28 -23.09 38.25
CA SER A 44 -17.37 -23.20 36.78
C SER A 44 -16.07 -23.67 36.14
N GLN A 45 -14.91 -23.23 36.65
CA GLN A 45 -13.58 -23.66 36.20
C GLN A 45 -13.31 -25.11 36.57
N ASP A 46 -13.63 -25.52 37.80
CA ASP A 46 -13.43 -26.89 38.28
C ASP A 46 -14.30 -27.89 37.51
N ILE A 47 -15.55 -27.53 37.20
CA ILE A 47 -16.43 -28.37 36.38
C ILE A 47 -15.84 -28.54 34.98
N ILE A 48 -15.49 -27.44 34.28
CA ILE A 48 -14.99 -27.56 32.91
C ILE A 48 -13.65 -28.31 32.86
N ASN A 49 -12.77 -28.11 33.84
CA ASN A 49 -11.51 -28.82 33.96
C ASN A 49 -11.73 -30.32 34.24
N SER A 50 -12.70 -30.65 35.10
CA SER A 50 -13.04 -32.05 35.39
C SER A 50 -13.59 -32.76 34.16
N LEU A 51 -14.52 -32.13 33.44
CA LEU A 51 -15.11 -32.69 32.21
C LEU A 51 -14.08 -32.78 31.06
N ASN A 52 -13.08 -31.90 31.04
CA ASN A 52 -12.02 -31.91 30.03
C ASN A 52 -10.93 -32.98 30.28
N ASN A 53 -10.73 -33.38 31.53
CA ASN A 53 -9.65 -34.30 31.90
C ASN A 53 -10.14 -35.73 32.17
N LEU A 54 -11.35 -35.90 32.69
CA LEU A 54 -11.88 -37.22 33.02
C LEU A 54 -12.27 -37.99 31.76
N LYS A 55 -11.71 -39.18 31.59
CA LYS A 55 -11.92 -40.02 30.41
C LYS A 55 -13.15 -40.90 30.52
N ILE A 56 -13.70 -41.32 29.37
CA ILE A 56 -14.87 -42.21 29.34
C ILE A 56 -14.60 -43.53 30.07
N ASN A 57 -13.43 -44.14 29.89
CA ASN A 57 -13.07 -45.38 30.56
C ASN A 57 -12.88 -45.28 32.09
N GLU A 58 -12.75 -44.06 32.63
CA GLU A 58 -12.64 -43.80 34.06
C GLU A 58 -14.01 -43.64 34.73
N LEU A 59 -15.09 -43.55 33.93
CA LEU A 59 -16.45 -43.40 34.43
C LEU A 59 -17.05 -44.75 34.81
N ASN A 60 -17.43 -44.89 36.08
CA ASN A 60 -18.31 -45.96 36.53
C ASN A 60 -19.77 -45.49 36.43
N ASN A 61 -20.37 -45.63 35.24
CA ASN A 61 -21.75 -45.19 34.97
C ASN A 61 -22.45 -46.15 33.99
N SER A 62 -23.57 -46.73 34.41
CA SER A 62 -24.31 -47.74 33.64
C SER A 62 -24.83 -47.25 32.28
N TYR A 63 -25.15 -45.95 32.16
CA TYR A 63 -25.58 -45.37 30.88
C TYR A 63 -24.42 -45.22 29.91
N VAL A 64 -23.23 -44.91 30.40
CA VAL A 64 -22.01 -44.86 29.60
C VAL A 64 -21.65 -46.26 29.09
N ASP A 65 -21.74 -47.28 29.95
CA ASP A 65 -21.51 -48.68 29.57
C ASP A 65 -22.48 -49.14 28.46
N GLU A 66 -23.75 -48.72 28.53
CA GLU A 66 -24.74 -48.98 27.49
C GLU A 66 -24.37 -48.31 26.15
N LEU A 67 -23.93 -47.05 26.19
CA LEU A 67 -23.52 -46.33 24.99
C LEU A 67 -22.27 -46.95 24.33
N ILE A 68 -21.35 -47.47 25.13
CA ILE A 68 -20.19 -48.24 24.64
C ILE A 68 -20.65 -49.55 24.01
N ALA A 69 -21.51 -50.31 24.70
CA ALA A 69 -22.02 -51.60 24.20
C ALA A 69 -22.81 -51.47 22.90
N ASN A 70 -23.57 -50.37 22.75
CA ASN A 70 -24.35 -50.05 21.55
C ASN A 70 -23.49 -49.47 20.40
N GLY A 71 -22.18 -49.29 20.59
CA GLY A 71 -21.27 -48.72 19.59
C GLY A 71 -21.51 -47.22 19.33
N ASN A 72 -22.23 -46.53 20.21
CA ASN A 72 -22.41 -45.08 20.12
C ASN A 72 -21.17 -44.32 20.60
N ILE A 73 -20.41 -44.90 21.53
CA ILE A 73 -19.08 -44.44 21.92
C ILE A 73 -18.07 -45.45 21.41
N THR A 74 -17.16 -45.00 20.54
CA THR A 74 -16.11 -45.84 19.92
C THR A 74 -14.75 -45.61 20.55
N ASP A 75 -14.41 -44.36 20.91
CA ASP A 75 -13.15 -44.03 21.59
C ASP A 75 -13.35 -43.77 23.08
N ILE A 76 -13.02 -44.78 23.88
CA ILE A 76 -13.11 -44.74 25.34
C ILE A 76 -12.01 -43.88 26.01
N ASN A 77 -11.00 -43.42 25.26
CA ASN A 77 -9.96 -42.53 25.77
C ASN A 77 -10.34 -41.05 25.67
N ASN A 78 -11.45 -40.72 25.00
CA ASN A 78 -11.98 -39.36 24.97
C ASN A 78 -12.29 -38.86 26.38
N SER A 79 -12.06 -37.57 26.61
CA SER A 79 -12.66 -36.87 27.75
C SER A 79 -14.17 -36.73 27.59
N ILE A 80 -14.88 -36.42 28.67
CA ILE A 80 -16.32 -36.17 28.63
C ILE A 80 -16.66 -35.06 27.64
N LEU A 81 -15.89 -33.96 27.61
CA LEU A 81 -16.13 -32.86 26.66
C LEU A 81 -15.83 -33.24 25.21
N GLN A 82 -14.78 -34.04 24.96
CA GLN A 82 -14.49 -34.56 23.62
C GLN A 82 -15.63 -35.46 23.13
N GLN A 83 -16.17 -36.33 23.99
CA GLN A 83 -17.30 -37.19 23.64
C GLN A 83 -18.58 -36.38 23.36
N VAL A 84 -18.83 -35.30 24.11
CA VAL A 84 -19.92 -34.36 23.82
C VAL A 84 -19.70 -33.63 22.51
N GLY A 85 -18.45 -33.21 22.22
CA GLY A 85 -18.06 -32.61 20.95
C GLY A 85 -18.30 -33.54 19.76
N GLU A 86 -18.02 -34.84 19.92
CA GLU A 86 -18.28 -35.87 18.93
C GLU A 86 -19.78 -36.04 18.67
N PHE A 87 -20.58 -36.20 19.72
CA PHE A 87 -22.04 -36.30 19.57
C PHE A 87 -22.64 -35.05 18.93
N TRP A 88 -22.13 -33.87 19.28
CA TRP A 88 -22.52 -32.60 18.67
C TRP A 88 -22.14 -32.54 17.18
N ALA A 89 -20.91 -32.95 16.83
CA ALA A 89 -20.42 -32.94 15.45
C ALA A 89 -21.26 -33.83 14.52
N PHE A 90 -21.72 -34.99 15.03
CA PHE A 90 -22.59 -35.94 14.32
C PHE A 90 -24.10 -35.69 14.49
N GLU A 91 -24.51 -34.54 15.03
CA GLU A 91 -25.91 -34.15 15.24
C GLU A 91 -26.73 -35.11 16.14
N LYS A 92 -26.06 -35.83 17.04
CA LYS A 92 -26.66 -36.72 18.06
C LYS A 92 -27.01 -35.95 19.35
N PHE A 93 -27.76 -34.85 19.23
CA PHE A 93 -28.02 -33.92 20.35
C PHE A 93 -28.75 -34.56 21.54
N ASP A 94 -29.70 -35.47 21.29
CA ASP A 94 -30.44 -36.14 22.36
C ASP A 94 -29.56 -37.08 23.20
N ILE A 95 -28.61 -37.75 22.54
CA ILE A 95 -27.60 -38.58 23.20
C ILE A 95 -26.64 -37.69 23.99
N ALA A 96 -26.15 -36.59 23.41
CA ALA A 96 -25.29 -35.64 24.10
C ALA A 96 -25.94 -35.06 25.37
N ARG A 97 -27.23 -34.73 25.30
CA ARG A 97 -28.01 -34.23 26.44
C ARG A 97 -28.14 -35.29 27.54
N SER A 98 -28.57 -36.49 27.17
CA SER A 98 -28.78 -37.60 28.11
C SER A 98 -27.48 -38.06 28.75
N PHE A 99 -26.38 -38.00 28.01
CA PHE A 99 -25.03 -38.30 28.46
C PHE A 99 -24.55 -37.30 29.52
N ILE A 100 -24.66 -35.99 29.26
CA ILE A 100 -24.33 -34.97 30.27
C ILE A 100 -25.25 -35.05 31.47
N ASP A 101 -26.55 -35.29 31.29
CA ASP A 101 -27.50 -35.41 32.40
C ASP A 101 -27.09 -36.55 33.35
N ASN A 102 -26.84 -37.76 32.82
CA ASN A 102 -26.44 -38.92 33.62
C ASN A 102 -25.11 -38.72 34.37
N ILE A 103 -24.14 -38.01 33.76
CA ILE A 103 -22.85 -37.75 34.40
C ILE A 103 -22.96 -36.66 35.47
N THR A 104 -23.80 -35.64 35.25
CA THR A 104 -23.86 -34.45 36.10
C THR A 104 -25.03 -34.45 37.10
N TYR A 105 -25.93 -35.44 37.04
CA TYR A 105 -27.17 -35.54 37.82
C TYR A 105 -26.99 -35.24 39.32
N ASN A 106 -25.95 -35.82 39.94
CA ASN A 106 -25.61 -35.68 41.35
C ASN A 106 -24.35 -34.84 41.63
N LEU A 107 -23.72 -34.27 40.58
CA LEU A 107 -22.48 -33.52 40.73
C LEU A 107 -22.72 -32.14 41.37
N LEU A 108 -23.91 -31.55 41.13
CA LEU A 108 -24.23 -30.19 41.55
C LEU A 108 -25.41 -30.16 42.53
N PRO A 109 -25.29 -29.41 43.65
CA PRO A 109 -26.38 -29.22 44.60
C PRO A 109 -27.66 -28.73 43.92
N GLU A 110 -28.83 -29.19 44.39
CA GLU A 110 -30.13 -28.84 43.80
C GLU A 110 -30.42 -27.34 43.77
N ARG A 111 -29.71 -26.50 44.52
CA ARG A 111 -29.88 -25.04 44.52
C ARG A 111 -29.22 -24.33 43.34
N LEU A 112 -28.39 -25.00 42.55
CA LEU A 112 -27.67 -24.41 41.42
C LEU A 112 -28.32 -24.75 40.07
N GLY A 113 -28.34 -23.77 39.17
CA GLY A 113 -28.58 -24.01 37.75
C GLY A 113 -27.27 -24.32 37.04
N PHE A 114 -27.32 -25.12 35.99
CA PHE A 114 -26.15 -25.55 35.24
C PHE A 114 -26.49 -25.67 33.76
N GLY A 115 -25.56 -25.30 32.88
CA GLY A 115 -25.73 -25.51 31.45
C GLY A 115 -24.40 -25.71 30.74
N ILE A 116 -24.44 -26.49 29.66
CA ILE A 116 -23.30 -26.74 28.78
C ILE A 116 -23.69 -26.33 27.36
N TRP A 117 -22.82 -25.56 26.73
CA TRP A 117 -22.92 -25.13 25.35
C TRP A 117 -21.69 -25.58 24.58
N VAL A 118 -21.88 -25.99 23.33
CA VAL A 118 -20.80 -26.20 22.36
C VAL A 118 -20.98 -25.17 21.26
N SER A 119 -19.99 -24.30 21.07
CA SER A 119 -20.13 -23.08 20.28
C SER A 119 -21.33 -22.23 20.75
N ASN A 120 -22.42 -22.17 19.98
CA ASN A 120 -23.66 -21.45 20.34
C ASN A 120 -24.86 -22.40 20.57
N ASP A 121 -24.67 -23.72 20.45
CA ASP A 121 -25.73 -24.70 20.62
C ASP A 121 -25.83 -25.16 22.08
N LEU A 122 -27.03 -25.10 22.65
CA LEU A 122 -27.31 -25.61 24.00
C LEU A 122 -27.38 -27.14 23.98
N ILE A 123 -26.47 -27.78 24.73
CA ILE A 123 -26.45 -29.24 24.86
C ILE A 123 -27.33 -29.69 26.01
N TYR A 124 -27.12 -29.12 27.20
CA TYR A 124 -27.81 -29.49 28.43
C TYR A 124 -28.08 -28.28 29.29
N THR A 125 -29.23 -28.26 29.97
CA THR A 125 -29.56 -27.26 31.00
C THR A 125 -30.34 -27.89 32.15
N LYS A 126 -29.97 -27.52 33.37
CA LYS A 126 -30.72 -27.72 34.61
C LYS A 126 -31.26 -26.37 35.05
N ASN A 127 -32.51 -26.09 34.70
CA ASN A 127 -33.14 -24.79 34.92
C ASN A 127 -33.52 -24.57 36.40
N LYS A 128 -33.40 -23.32 36.85
CA LYS A 128 -33.99 -22.80 38.10
C LYS A 128 -34.82 -21.55 37.85
N SER A 129 -35.84 -21.36 38.68
CA SER A 129 -36.86 -20.32 38.51
C SER A 129 -36.37 -18.90 38.79
N SER A 130 -35.24 -18.71 39.47
CA SER A 130 -34.62 -17.40 39.70
C SER A 130 -33.11 -17.53 39.96
N TYR A 131 -32.31 -16.59 39.44
CA TYR A 131 -30.86 -16.57 39.58
C TYR A 131 -30.39 -15.21 40.11
N SER A 132 -29.59 -15.19 41.16
CA SER A 132 -28.98 -13.95 41.71
C SER A 132 -27.64 -13.61 41.06
N SER A 133 -26.94 -14.59 40.48
CA SER A 133 -25.62 -14.44 39.84
C SER A 133 -25.36 -15.58 38.84
N ARG A 134 -24.50 -15.34 37.86
CA ARG A 134 -24.09 -16.31 36.81
C ARG A 134 -22.58 -16.27 36.63
N ALA A 135 -21.98 -17.43 36.41
CA ALA A 135 -20.57 -17.58 36.05
C ALA A 135 -20.47 -18.50 34.83
N SER A 136 -19.45 -18.30 34.00
CA SER A 136 -19.15 -19.22 32.89
C SER A 136 -17.65 -19.43 32.78
N ALA A 137 -17.27 -20.65 32.44
CA ALA A 137 -15.91 -21.02 32.06
C ALA A 137 -15.96 -21.61 30.65
N ARG A 138 -14.86 -21.49 29.91
CA ARG A 138 -14.75 -21.96 28.53
C ARG A 138 -13.42 -22.67 28.35
N THR A 139 -13.42 -23.73 27.58
CA THR A 139 -12.21 -24.43 27.10
C THR A 139 -12.36 -24.72 25.62
N MET A 140 -11.24 -24.92 24.93
CA MET A 140 -11.21 -25.29 23.52
C MET A 140 -10.95 -26.80 23.40
N ILE A 141 -11.80 -27.48 22.62
CA ILE A 141 -11.54 -28.83 22.11
C ILE A 141 -11.33 -28.74 20.60
N SER A 142 -10.25 -29.32 20.09
CA SER A 142 -9.89 -29.28 18.67
C SER A 142 -10.32 -30.56 17.95
N GLY A 143 -10.63 -30.47 16.65
CA GLY A 143 -10.95 -31.62 15.80
C GLY A 143 -12.45 -31.90 15.61
N TYR A 144 -13.33 -31.13 16.25
CA TYR A 144 -14.78 -31.29 16.14
C TYR A 144 -15.41 -30.08 15.45
N GLU A 145 -16.01 -30.31 14.29
CA GLU A 145 -16.81 -29.32 13.58
C GLU A 145 -18.10 -29.97 13.08
N ARG A 146 -19.21 -29.23 13.16
CA ARG A 146 -20.53 -29.74 12.80
C ARG A 146 -20.55 -30.26 11.37
N LYS A 147 -21.01 -31.51 11.18
CA LYS A 147 -21.07 -32.21 9.89
C LYS A 147 -19.72 -32.40 9.19
N LYS A 148 -18.59 -32.29 9.89
CA LYS A 148 -17.26 -32.58 9.34
C LYS A 148 -16.68 -33.87 9.91
N PRO A 149 -15.75 -34.53 9.18
CA PRO A 149 -15.00 -35.66 9.70
C PRO A 149 -14.19 -35.25 10.93
N ILE A 150 -14.19 -36.11 11.95
CA ILE A 150 -13.42 -35.92 13.19
C ILE A 150 -11.95 -36.37 13.07
N ASP A 151 -11.62 -37.12 12.02
CA ASP A 151 -10.28 -37.61 11.71
C ASP A 151 -9.76 -37.05 10.37
N GLY A 152 -8.51 -36.60 10.34
CA GLY A 152 -7.84 -36.08 9.15
C GLY A 152 -6.33 -35.90 9.35
N THR A 153 -5.58 -35.79 8.25
CA THR A 153 -4.13 -35.53 8.29
C THR A 153 -3.85 -34.05 8.03
N SER A 154 -3.00 -33.43 8.85
CA SER A 154 -2.47 -32.09 8.64
C SER A 154 -0.95 -32.16 8.61
N SER A 155 -0.32 -31.59 7.59
CA SER A 155 1.13 -31.43 7.52
C SER A 155 1.47 -29.95 7.59
N ARG A 156 2.42 -29.60 8.46
CA ARG A 156 3.00 -28.26 8.53
C ARG A 156 4.50 -28.39 8.29
N ALA A 157 5.02 -27.57 7.38
CA ALA A 157 6.44 -27.40 7.15
C ALA A 157 6.80 -25.95 7.52
N TYR A 158 7.92 -25.78 8.20
CA TYR A 158 8.52 -24.47 8.46
C TYR A 158 10.03 -24.58 8.24
N LEU A 159 10.62 -23.49 7.75
CA LEU A 159 12.06 -23.40 7.51
C LEU A 159 12.70 -22.82 8.78
N GLU A 160 13.45 -23.65 9.51
CA GLU A 160 14.08 -23.25 10.78
C GLU A 160 15.42 -22.53 10.58
N SER A 161 16.21 -22.98 9.59
CA SER A 161 17.51 -22.38 9.27
C SER A 161 17.88 -22.63 7.81
N ILE A 162 18.86 -21.86 7.33
CA ILE A 162 19.47 -22.05 6.02
C ILE A 162 20.95 -22.38 6.17
N ARG A 163 21.46 -23.27 5.31
CA ARG A 163 22.91 -23.53 5.23
C ARG A 163 23.63 -22.40 4.51
N GLU A 164 23.08 -21.98 3.38
CA GLU A 164 23.53 -20.84 2.58
C GLU A 164 22.39 -20.40 1.67
N LYS A 165 22.29 -19.10 1.41
CA LYS A 165 21.48 -18.54 0.32
C LYS A 165 22.36 -17.69 -0.58
N LYS A 166 22.08 -17.71 -1.88
CA LYS A 166 22.66 -16.76 -2.85
C LYS A 166 21.70 -15.58 -2.97
N THR A 167 22.20 -14.37 -2.74
CA THR A 167 21.41 -13.13 -2.82
C THR A 167 22.30 -12.00 -3.35
N ALA A 168 21.77 -10.77 -3.41
CA ALA A 168 22.51 -9.61 -3.89
C ALA A 168 22.16 -8.34 -3.09
N ALA A 169 23.12 -7.42 -3.03
CA ALA A 169 22.95 -6.05 -2.56
C ALA A 169 22.99 -5.11 -3.76
N TYR A 170 22.15 -4.07 -3.72
CA TYR A 170 22.00 -3.12 -4.82
C TYR A 170 22.32 -1.68 -4.40
N ALA A 171 22.77 -0.89 -5.37
CA ALA A 171 22.77 0.57 -5.32
C ALA A 171 22.09 1.06 -6.59
N TYR A 172 20.84 1.50 -6.48
CA TYR A 172 20.05 1.94 -7.63
C TYR A 172 20.25 3.42 -7.95
N PHE A 173 20.36 3.70 -9.24
CA PHE A 173 20.22 5.02 -9.85
C PHE A 173 18.87 5.00 -10.57
N GLY A 174 17.79 5.36 -9.86
CA GLY A 174 16.42 5.11 -10.31
C GLY A 174 15.91 5.96 -11.48
N GLY A 175 16.67 6.99 -11.88
CA GLY A 175 16.34 7.90 -12.97
C GLY A 175 17.55 8.78 -13.26
N PHE A 176 17.32 10.08 -13.48
CA PHE A 176 18.41 11.03 -13.69
C PHE A 176 19.03 11.49 -12.36
N VAL A 177 20.35 11.29 -12.21
CA VAL A 177 21.10 11.61 -11.00
C VAL A 177 22.16 12.65 -11.31
N GLY A 178 21.83 13.92 -11.04
CA GLY A 178 22.75 15.05 -10.96
C GLY A 178 23.55 15.36 -12.22
N GLN A 179 24.35 16.42 -12.13
CA GLN A 179 25.46 16.66 -13.05
C GLN A 179 26.73 16.90 -12.24
N GLY A 180 27.76 16.07 -12.42
CA GLY A 180 29.02 16.11 -11.68
C GLY A 180 29.41 14.74 -11.14
N ASN A 181 30.22 14.70 -10.09
CA ASN A 181 30.64 13.45 -9.47
C ASN A 181 29.54 12.91 -8.54
N ILE A 182 29.23 11.63 -8.67
CA ILE A 182 28.08 11.01 -8.00
C ILE A 182 28.59 9.98 -7.01
N SER A 183 27.95 9.89 -5.85
CA SER A 183 28.18 8.83 -4.87
C SER A 183 26.86 8.23 -4.40
N LYS A 184 26.84 6.93 -4.12
CA LYS A 184 25.65 6.21 -3.66
C LYS A 184 26.07 5.11 -2.69
N GLN A 185 25.30 4.96 -1.62
CA GLN A 185 25.51 3.86 -0.68
C GLN A 185 24.87 2.58 -1.22
N LEU A 186 25.65 1.50 -1.20
CA LEU A 186 25.19 0.14 -1.42
C LEU A 186 24.35 -0.33 -0.22
N GLU A 187 23.36 -1.18 -0.48
CA GLU A 187 22.70 -1.95 0.56
C GLU A 187 23.70 -2.73 1.44
N PHE A 188 23.27 -2.98 2.68
CA PHE A 188 24.10 -3.62 3.70
C PHE A 188 24.49 -5.04 3.28
N ILE A 189 25.79 -5.35 3.35
CA ILE A 189 26.33 -6.70 3.12
C ILE A 189 26.57 -7.37 4.48
N PRO A 190 25.98 -8.55 4.74
CA PRO A 190 26.19 -9.33 5.97
C PRO A 190 27.65 -9.60 6.32
N SER A 191 27.92 -9.79 7.61
CA SER A 191 29.28 -10.05 8.10
C SER A 191 29.89 -11.36 7.55
N ASP A 192 29.06 -12.38 7.36
CA ASP A 192 29.43 -13.72 6.87
C ASP A 192 29.37 -13.84 5.34
N ALA A 193 29.08 -12.74 4.64
CA ALA A 193 28.88 -12.75 3.20
C ALA A 193 30.17 -13.14 2.45
N VAL A 194 30.04 -14.05 1.50
CA VAL A 194 31.09 -14.39 0.54
C VAL A 194 30.67 -13.85 -0.83
N ILE A 195 31.33 -12.78 -1.28
CA ILE A 195 31.06 -12.15 -2.57
C ILE A 195 31.42 -13.12 -3.71
N VAL A 196 30.48 -13.30 -4.63
CA VAL A 196 30.59 -14.20 -5.77
C VAL A 196 30.92 -13.43 -7.04
N SER A 197 30.22 -12.33 -7.28
CA SER A 197 30.38 -11.51 -8.48
C SER A 197 29.82 -10.11 -8.25
N SER A 198 30.28 -9.16 -9.04
CA SER A 198 29.75 -7.80 -9.02
C SER A 198 29.68 -7.22 -10.43
N PHE A 199 28.65 -6.41 -10.65
CA PHE A 199 28.36 -5.77 -11.93
C PHE A 199 27.88 -4.34 -11.69
N ILE A 200 28.21 -3.46 -12.62
CA ILE A 200 27.60 -2.15 -12.74
C ILE A 200 26.90 -2.09 -14.09
N GLU A 201 25.67 -1.63 -14.09
CA GLU A 201 24.90 -1.35 -15.29
C GLU A 201 24.44 0.11 -15.18
N LEU A 202 24.83 0.95 -16.13
CA LEU A 202 24.59 2.39 -16.05
C LEU A 202 24.38 2.97 -17.44
N ASP A 203 23.37 3.84 -17.56
CA ASP A 203 23.30 4.83 -18.63
C ASP A 203 24.05 6.07 -18.13
N ALA A 204 25.24 6.31 -18.68
CA ALA A 204 26.15 7.35 -18.23
C ALA A 204 26.44 8.31 -19.40
N GLY A 205 26.39 9.62 -19.12
CA GLY A 205 26.57 10.63 -20.16
C GLY A 205 28.02 10.77 -20.69
N ASN A 206 29.02 10.25 -19.96
CA ASN A 206 30.43 10.30 -20.34
C ASN A 206 31.23 9.20 -19.63
N ASP A 207 32.51 9.09 -20.01
CA ASP A 207 33.52 8.29 -19.34
C ASP A 207 33.59 8.60 -17.85
N PHE A 208 33.75 7.55 -17.04
CA PHE A 208 33.82 7.67 -15.60
C PHE A 208 34.77 6.65 -14.97
N ASP A 209 35.37 7.06 -13.86
CA ASP A 209 36.13 6.20 -12.96
C ASP A 209 35.25 5.72 -11.80
N LEU A 210 35.23 4.41 -11.59
CA LEU A 210 34.54 3.79 -10.47
C LEU A 210 35.47 3.65 -9.27
N TYR A 211 35.00 4.13 -8.11
CA TYR A 211 35.65 3.94 -6.82
C TYR A 211 34.70 3.23 -5.85
N ILE A 212 35.24 2.28 -5.09
CA ILE A 212 34.53 1.54 -4.05
C ILE A 212 35.25 1.82 -2.73
N ASN A 213 34.55 2.42 -1.76
CA ASN A 213 35.13 2.84 -0.49
C ASN A 213 36.42 3.65 -0.66
N GLU A 214 36.39 4.67 -1.54
CA GLU A 214 37.53 5.53 -1.88
C GLU A 214 38.71 4.85 -2.60
N ASN A 215 38.62 3.55 -2.88
CA ASN A 215 39.62 2.82 -3.64
C ASN A 215 39.23 2.72 -5.11
N PHE A 216 40.17 3.03 -6.01
CA PHE A 216 39.97 2.93 -7.46
C PHE A 216 39.70 1.48 -7.87
N CYS A 217 38.65 1.28 -8.67
CA CYS A 217 38.29 -0.03 -9.24
C CYS A 217 38.70 -0.11 -10.71
N SER A 218 38.09 0.70 -11.58
CA SER A 218 38.36 0.73 -13.02
C SER A 218 37.71 1.95 -13.67
N SER A 219 38.19 2.31 -14.86
CA SER A 219 37.59 3.30 -15.75
C SER A 219 36.66 2.64 -16.76
N PHE A 220 35.58 3.32 -17.15
CA PHE A 220 34.58 2.82 -18.08
C PHE A 220 34.18 3.90 -19.09
N THR A 221 33.95 3.45 -20.33
CA THR A 221 33.42 4.26 -21.42
C THR A 221 32.03 3.75 -21.80
N PRO A 222 30.96 4.53 -21.55
CA PRO A 222 29.60 4.15 -21.92
C PRO A 222 29.40 4.12 -23.43
N ILE A 223 28.49 3.25 -23.88
CA ILE A 223 28.04 3.27 -25.27
C ILE A 223 26.96 4.35 -25.36
N LEU A 224 27.29 5.46 -26.03
CA LEU A 224 26.39 6.60 -26.24
C LEU A 224 25.40 6.29 -27.39
N ASN A 225 24.51 5.33 -27.17
CA ASN A 225 23.36 5.05 -28.02
C ASN A 225 22.07 5.45 -27.29
N ASN A 226 20.95 5.49 -28.01
CA ASN A 226 19.66 6.00 -27.52
C ASN A 226 19.21 5.39 -26.17
N MET A 227 19.46 6.10 -25.07
CA MET A 227 19.10 5.76 -23.68
C MET A 227 19.42 4.31 -23.29
N SER A 228 20.58 3.80 -23.74
CA SER A 228 20.97 2.42 -23.50
C SER A 228 21.90 2.31 -22.30
N SER A 229 21.53 1.51 -21.30
CA SER A 229 22.45 1.14 -20.23
C SER A 229 23.56 0.24 -20.77
N THR A 230 24.79 0.47 -20.33
CA THR A 230 25.92 -0.44 -20.59
C THR A 230 26.21 -1.24 -19.33
N ARG A 231 26.43 -2.55 -19.46
CA ARG A 231 26.75 -3.43 -18.34
C ARG A 231 28.23 -3.83 -18.34
N TRP A 232 28.90 -3.58 -17.23
CA TRP A 232 30.29 -3.95 -16.99
C TRP A 232 30.42 -4.95 -15.83
N ASN A 233 31.32 -5.91 -15.98
CA ASN A 233 31.70 -6.84 -14.92
C ASN A 233 32.83 -6.23 -14.09
N ILE A 234 32.56 -6.00 -12.80
CA ILE A 234 33.50 -5.40 -11.84
C ILE A 234 33.98 -6.41 -10.80
N SER A 235 33.86 -7.71 -11.10
CA SER A 235 34.26 -8.78 -10.17
C SER A 235 35.75 -8.76 -9.81
N SER A 236 36.60 -8.10 -10.61
CA SER A 236 38.01 -7.82 -10.25
C SER A 236 38.15 -6.94 -9.00
N CYS A 237 37.12 -6.17 -8.66
CA CYS A 237 37.07 -5.27 -7.51
C CYS A 237 36.33 -5.86 -6.30
N ASN A 238 36.01 -7.16 -6.33
CA ASN A 238 35.27 -7.83 -5.25
C ASN A 238 35.93 -7.67 -3.88
N ASN A 239 37.26 -7.55 -3.84
CA ASN A 239 38.05 -7.35 -2.62
C ASN A 239 37.93 -5.94 -2.01
N LEU A 240 37.39 -4.96 -2.75
CA LEU A 240 37.19 -3.59 -2.26
C LEU A 240 35.89 -3.44 -1.45
N PHE A 241 34.95 -4.38 -1.61
CA PHE A 241 33.73 -4.42 -0.81
C PHE A 241 34.03 -4.97 0.58
N LEU A 242 33.52 -4.26 1.58
CA LEU A 242 33.65 -4.58 2.99
C LEU A 242 32.35 -5.21 3.50
N ASN A 243 32.49 -6.29 4.26
CA ASN A 243 31.37 -6.92 4.96
C ASN A 243 31.02 -6.14 6.23
N ASN A 244 29.79 -6.32 6.72
CA ASN A 244 29.29 -5.71 7.95
C ASN A 244 29.29 -4.16 7.95
N THR A 245 29.26 -3.55 6.77
CA THR A 245 29.18 -2.10 6.59
C THR A 245 28.44 -1.76 5.30
N ARG A 246 27.95 -0.52 5.21
CA ARG A 246 27.50 0.04 3.93
C ARG A 246 28.74 0.42 3.12
N ASN A 247 28.74 0.05 1.85
CA ASN A 247 29.83 0.36 0.93
C ASN A 247 29.48 1.63 0.15
N ASN A 248 30.43 2.56 0.03
CA ASN A 248 30.24 3.76 -0.77
C ASN A 248 30.71 3.52 -2.21
N ILE A 249 29.81 3.72 -3.16
CA ILE A 249 30.10 3.65 -4.59
C ILE A 249 30.23 5.07 -5.10
N SER A 250 31.34 5.43 -5.73
CA SER A 250 31.56 6.77 -6.29
C SER A 250 31.92 6.69 -7.76
N LEU A 251 31.30 7.55 -8.56
CA LEU A 251 31.48 7.73 -9.98
C LEU A 251 32.12 9.11 -10.20
N TYR A 252 33.34 9.11 -10.72
CA TYR A 252 34.05 10.34 -11.06
C TYR A 252 34.07 10.49 -12.58
N PHE A 253 33.33 11.47 -13.09
CA PHE A 253 33.25 11.71 -14.53
C PHE A 253 34.43 12.55 -15.00
N SER A 254 34.99 12.21 -16.15
CA SER A 254 36.11 12.94 -16.77
C SER A 254 35.68 14.03 -17.75
N GLY A 255 34.36 14.17 -17.97
CA GLY A 255 33.78 15.07 -18.96
C GLY A 255 33.37 16.45 -18.46
N ASP A 256 32.82 17.24 -19.38
CA ASP A 256 32.10 18.46 -19.03
C ASP A 256 30.88 18.16 -18.15
N LEU A 257 30.48 19.15 -17.35
CA LEU A 257 29.38 19.02 -16.39
C LEU A 257 28.07 18.55 -17.05
N ASN A 258 27.76 19.05 -18.25
CA ASN A 258 26.55 18.70 -19.00
C ASN A 258 26.46 17.22 -19.40
N LYS A 259 27.60 16.51 -19.46
CA LYS A 259 27.67 15.09 -19.80
C LYS A 259 27.99 14.21 -18.60
N SER A 260 28.19 14.80 -17.42
CA SER A 260 28.61 14.09 -16.22
C SER A 260 27.41 13.67 -15.39
N TYR A 261 26.61 12.72 -15.87
CA TYR A 261 25.38 12.27 -15.19
C TYR A 261 25.19 10.76 -15.29
N ALA A 262 24.34 10.22 -14.40
CA ALA A 262 23.80 8.88 -14.52
C ALA A 262 22.28 8.98 -14.78
N ALA A 263 21.80 8.46 -15.91
CA ALA A 263 20.40 8.51 -16.34
C ALA A 263 19.62 7.22 -16.06
N GLY A 264 20.16 6.36 -15.21
CA GLY A 264 19.52 5.12 -14.81
C GLY A 264 20.54 4.01 -14.64
N GLY A 265 20.24 3.03 -13.79
CA GLY A 265 21.06 1.84 -13.64
C GLY A 265 21.21 1.36 -12.20
N TYR A 266 22.16 0.47 -11.97
CA TYR A 266 22.45 -0.08 -10.67
C TYR A 266 23.87 -0.65 -10.57
N VAL A 267 24.39 -0.68 -9.34
CA VAL A 267 25.47 -1.60 -8.96
C VAL A 267 24.86 -2.79 -8.25
N LYS A 268 25.25 -4.00 -8.67
CA LYS A 268 24.81 -5.27 -8.08
C LYS A 268 26.01 -6.04 -7.57
N VAL A 269 25.96 -6.43 -6.30
CA VAL A 269 26.96 -7.30 -5.66
C VAL A 269 26.28 -8.59 -5.24
N GLU A 270 26.59 -9.71 -5.90
CA GLU A 270 26.06 -11.02 -5.56
C GLU A 270 26.94 -11.68 -4.50
N TYR A 271 26.32 -12.21 -3.45
CA TYR A 271 27.03 -12.89 -2.37
C TYR A 271 26.25 -14.10 -1.83
N ARG A 272 26.96 -14.98 -1.13
CA ARG A 272 26.40 -16.09 -0.36
C ARG A 272 26.47 -15.79 1.13
N THR A 273 25.40 -16.06 1.87
CA THR A 273 25.32 -15.82 3.33
C THR A 273 24.48 -16.92 3.98
N GLN A 274 24.73 -17.18 5.26
CA GLN A 274 23.95 -18.04 6.15
C GLN A 274 22.87 -17.24 6.90
N GLU A 275 22.89 -15.91 6.81
CA GLU A 275 21.90 -15.03 7.45
C GLU A 275 20.51 -15.22 6.80
N PHE A 276 19.58 -15.80 7.57
CA PHE A 276 18.24 -16.10 7.09
C PHE A 276 17.40 -14.83 6.87
N ILE A 277 17.28 -14.01 7.91
CA ILE A 277 16.51 -12.75 7.93
C ILE A 277 17.51 -11.60 7.86
N GLN A 278 17.39 -10.72 6.86
CA GLN A 278 18.15 -9.48 6.86
C GLN A 278 17.69 -8.62 8.06
N ASN A 279 18.63 -8.05 8.82
CA ASN A 279 18.34 -7.07 9.88
C ASN A 279 17.72 -5.76 9.32
N LYS A 280 16.49 -5.83 8.81
CA LYS A 280 15.63 -4.68 8.52
C LYS A 280 14.57 -4.59 9.61
N THR A 281 14.39 -3.40 10.18
CA THR A 281 13.30 -3.15 11.12
C THR A 281 11.98 -3.21 10.36
N PRO A 282 11.05 -4.12 10.71
CA PRO A 282 9.77 -4.21 10.01
C PRO A 282 9.02 -2.87 10.05
N GLY A 283 8.50 -2.43 8.91
CA GLY A 283 7.74 -1.19 8.78
C GLY A 283 8.58 0.09 8.72
N ILE A 284 9.92 0.01 8.66
CA ILE A 284 10.81 1.16 8.47
C ILE A 284 11.67 0.93 7.24
N GLU A 285 11.68 1.91 6.34
CA GLU A 285 12.51 1.92 5.14
C GLU A 285 13.34 3.20 5.06
N TYR A 286 14.53 3.09 4.47
CA TYR A 286 15.48 4.19 4.35
C TYR A 286 15.85 4.42 2.89
N TYR A 287 15.48 5.58 2.36
CA TYR A 287 15.99 6.08 1.10
C TYR A 287 17.24 6.94 1.35
N TYR A 288 18.40 6.50 0.88
CA TYR A 288 19.63 7.28 0.96
C TYR A 288 19.82 8.09 -0.32
N PHE A 289 19.78 9.41 -0.21
CA PHE A 289 20.08 10.29 -1.35
C PHE A 289 21.48 10.00 -1.92
N PRO A 290 21.66 10.03 -3.25
CA PRO A 290 22.99 10.08 -3.83
C PRO A 290 23.70 11.37 -3.42
N GLY A 291 25.00 11.31 -3.12
CA GLY A 291 25.82 12.49 -2.95
C GLY A 291 26.23 13.02 -4.32
N ILE A 292 25.83 14.26 -4.64
CA ILE A 292 26.12 14.91 -5.92
C ILE A 292 27.10 16.06 -5.67
N ARG A 293 28.31 15.96 -6.21
CA ARG A 293 29.28 17.05 -6.25
C ARG A 293 29.21 17.71 -7.63
N GLY A 294 28.35 18.72 -7.73
CA GLY A 294 28.07 19.46 -8.97
C GLY A 294 26.69 20.12 -8.88
N ILE A 295 25.88 20.05 -9.93
CA ILE A 295 24.51 20.56 -9.93
C ILE A 295 23.57 19.49 -9.34
N ILE A 296 22.87 19.85 -8.27
CA ILE A 296 21.86 18.98 -7.66
C ILE A 296 20.65 18.96 -8.60
N ASN A 297 20.44 17.80 -9.22
CA ASN A 297 19.35 17.55 -10.15
C ASN A 297 18.97 16.07 -10.11
N LEU A 298 18.21 15.67 -9.11
CA LEU A 298 17.80 14.29 -8.87
C LEU A 298 16.36 14.08 -9.30
N TYR A 299 16.15 13.10 -10.18
CA TYR A 299 14.87 12.50 -10.52
C TYR A 299 14.96 11.00 -10.17
N SER A 300 14.18 10.58 -9.18
CA SER A 300 14.18 9.20 -8.69
C SER A 300 12.80 8.81 -8.19
N SER A 301 12.69 7.64 -7.59
CA SER A 301 11.47 7.17 -6.94
C SER A 301 11.81 6.18 -5.84
N PHE A 302 10.84 5.91 -4.98
CA PHE A 302 10.86 4.83 -3.99
C PHE A 302 9.47 4.20 -3.90
N ASP A 303 9.42 2.94 -3.48
CA ASP A 303 8.17 2.20 -3.40
C ASP A 303 7.58 2.27 -2.00
N ILE A 304 6.27 2.49 -1.91
CA ILE A 304 5.52 2.35 -0.66
C ILE A 304 4.66 1.09 -0.76
N PRO A 305 5.03 -0.02 -0.08
CA PRO A 305 4.32 -1.29 -0.21
C PRO A 305 3.00 -1.38 0.56
N GLY A 306 2.66 -0.36 1.36
CA GLY A 306 1.46 -0.35 2.22
C GLY A 306 1.11 1.06 2.68
N THR A 307 0.42 1.20 3.81
CA THR A 307 0.05 2.52 4.33
C THR A 307 1.25 3.24 4.94
N LEU A 308 1.55 4.43 4.43
CA LEU A 308 2.56 5.32 4.98
C LEU A 308 2.02 6.05 6.21
N ASN A 309 2.67 5.90 7.36
CA ASN A 309 2.25 6.60 8.58
C ASN A 309 2.97 7.95 8.76
N SER A 310 4.25 8.01 8.42
CA SER A 310 5.08 9.19 8.60
C SER A 310 6.35 9.11 7.77
N ILE A 311 6.85 10.26 7.32
CA ILE A 311 8.18 10.41 6.71
C ILE A 311 9.02 11.36 7.56
N ASP A 312 10.27 10.97 7.77
CA ASP A 312 11.33 11.85 8.26
C ASP A 312 12.33 12.11 7.13
N ILE A 313 12.68 13.38 6.92
CA ILE A 313 13.57 13.85 5.85
C ILE A 313 14.77 14.54 6.49
N TYR A 314 15.97 14.07 6.12
CA TYR A 314 17.25 14.63 6.55
C TYR A 314 18.05 15.02 5.32
N LEU A 315 18.19 16.32 5.07
CA LEU A 315 18.93 16.87 3.93
C LEU A 315 20.21 17.53 4.41
N HIS A 316 21.29 17.29 3.69
CA HIS A 316 22.55 18.02 3.83
C HIS A 316 23.00 18.46 2.44
N PHE A 317 23.09 19.77 2.23
CA PHE A 317 23.46 20.34 0.94
C PHE A 317 24.24 21.64 1.09
N TYR A 318 24.93 22.01 0.02
CA TYR A 318 25.71 23.24 -0.12
C TYR A 318 25.54 23.76 -1.54
N ASN A 319 24.86 24.90 -1.71
CA ASN A 319 24.76 25.63 -2.98
C ASN A 319 24.21 27.05 -2.73
N ASN A 320 24.39 27.97 -3.69
CA ASN A 320 23.91 29.36 -3.58
C ASN A 320 22.51 29.58 -4.18
N GLY A 321 21.91 28.59 -4.83
CA GLY A 321 20.61 28.71 -5.50
C GLY A 321 19.46 28.22 -4.64
N THR A 322 18.24 28.52 -5.02
CA THR A 322 17.06 27.99 -4.31
C THR A 322 16.97 26.48 -4.52
N THR A 323 17.05 25.71 -3.43
CA THR A 323 16.95 24.25 -3.42
C THR A 323 15.55 23.82 -3.05
N TYR A 324 15.02 22.82 -3.74
CA TYR A 324 13.71 22.26 -3.48
C TYR A 324 13.73 20.73 -3.41
N LEU A 325 12.76 20.16 -2.70
CA LEU A 325 12.46 18.73 -2.65
C LEU A 325 10.96 18.51 -2.79
N ASN A 326 10.56 17.74 -3.80
CA ASN A 326 9.20 17.29 -3.99
C ASN A 326 9.15 15.76 -3.85
N ILE A 327 8.07 15.27 -3.25
CA ILE A 327 7.75 13.85 -3.11
C ILE A 327 6.31 13.67 -3.60
N GLY A 328 6.11 12.86 -4.65
CA GLY A 328 4.83 12.84 -5.36
C GLY A 328 4.52 14.21 -5.96
N ASN A 329 3.30 14.70 -5.71
CA ASN A 329 2.87 16.04 -6.12
C ASN A 329 3.10 17.10 -5.04
N GLU A 330 3.68 16.73 -3.89
CA GLU A 330 3.84 17.62 -2.74
C GLU A 330 5.26 18.23 -2.68
N THR A 331 5.33 19.53 -2.42
CA THR A 331 6.59 20.23 -2.18
C THR A 331 6.94 20.15 -0.69
N MET A 332 7.91 19.31 -0.35
CA MET A 332 8.31 19.04 1.04
C MET A 332 9.21 20.13 1.61
N PHE A 333 10.02 20.75 0.76
CA PHE A 333 10.99 21.75 1.17
C PHE A 333 11.32 22.68 0.01
N THR A 334 11.40 23.98 0.32
CA THR A 334 12.01 25.00 -0.54
C THR A 334 12.82 25.94 0.35
N GLY A 335 14.07 26.18 0.00
CA GLY A 335 14.95 27.05 0.77
C GLY A 335 15.99 27.74 -0.09
N ALA A 336 16.27 29.02 0.23
CA ALA A 336 17.34 29.76 -0.40
C ALA A 336 18.70 29.12 -0.07
N GLY A 337 19.57 29.06 -1.08
CA GLY A 337 20.93 28.57 -0.93
C GLY A 337 21.82 29.50 -0.10
N SER A 338 22.94 28.96 0.37
CA SER A 338 23.97 29.67 1.14
C SER A 338 25.37 29.25 0.69
N SER A 339 26.35 30.11 0.97
CA SER A 339 27.79 29.83 0.85
C SER A 339 28.34 29.01 2.02
N SER A 340 27.48 28.30 2.75
CA SER A 340 27.82 27.45 3.89
C SER A 340 26.99 26.17 3.87
N ASP A 341 27.47 25.09 4.51
CA ASP A 341 26.69 23.86 4.66
C ASP A 341 25.33 24.13 5.31
N GLN A 342 24.27 23.56 4.72
CA GLN A 342 22.91 23.63 5.21
C GLN A 342 22.43 22.22 5.56
N ILE A 343 21.91 22.06 6.78
CA ILE A 343 21.33 20.82 7.27
C ILE A 343 19.86 21.09 7.60
N VAL A 344 18.97 20.32 6.99
CA VAL A 344 17.51 20.45 7.14
C VAL A 344 16.95 19.12 7.63
N ASN A 345 16.26 19.17 8.78
CA ASN A 345 15.61 18.01 9.38
C ASN A 345 14.11 18.30 9.48
N LEU A 346 13.30 17.51 8.77
CA LEU A 346 11.84 17.56 8.82
C LEU A 346 11.38 16.21 9.36
N THR A 347 10.59 16.19 10.42
CA THR A 347 10.20 14.94 11.11
C THR A 347 8.69 14.85 11.27
N ASN A 348 8.17 13.63 11.33
CA ASN A 348 6.75 13.32 11.52
C ASN A 348 5.85 13.96 10.46
N ILE A 349 6.27 13.96 9.20
CA ILE A 349 5.43 14.47 8.11
C ILE A 349 4.41 13.40 7.74
N SER A 350 3.13 13.77 7.82
CA SER A 350 2.01 12.93 7.37
C SER A 350 1.70 13.28 5.91
N LEU A 351 1.85 12.32 5.01
CA LEU A 351 1.43 12.42 3.61
C LEU A 351 0.43 11.30 3.32
N GLU A 352 -0.70 11.65 2.73
CA GLU A 352 -1.67 10.68 2.22
C GLU A 352 -1.21 10.19 0.84
N LEU A 353 -0.28 9.23 0.84
CA LEU A 353 0.22 8.60 -0.38
C LEU A 353 -0.28 7.15 -0.45
N ASP A 354 -0.86 6.80 -1.59
CA ASP A 354 -1.30 5.44 -1.87
C ASP A 354 -0.11 4.48 -2.04
N PRO A 355 -0.32 3.16 -1.84
CA PRO A 355 0.71 2.15 -2.06
C PRO A 355 1.10 2.05 -3.55
N GLN A 356 2.14 2.76 -3.92
CA GLN A 356 2.70 2.78 -5.28
C GLN A 356 4.16 3.27 -5.27
N THR A 357 4.77 3.29 -6.46
CA THR A 357 6.06 3.94 -6.68
C THR A 357 5.88 5.45 -6.65
N ILE A 358 6.47 6.12 -5.67
CA ILE A 358 6.36 7.57 -5.47
C ILE A 358 7.59 8.26 -6.06
N PRO A 359 7.42 9.24 -6.98
CA PRO A 359 8.54 10.00 -7.51
C PRO A 359 9.14 10.91 -6.42
N ILE A 360 10.46 11.06 -6.45
CA ILE A 360 11.21 12.06 -5.68
C ILE A 360 11.94 12.96 -6.67
N ARG A 361 11.80 14.27 -6.46
CA ARG A 361 12.49 15.31 -7.19
C ARG A 361 13.26 16.18 -6.22
N MET A 362 14.58 16.24 -6.34
CA MET A 362 15.39 17.21 -5.59
C MET A 362 16.25 17.99 -6.55
N GLY A 363 16.21 19.31 -6.49
CA GLY A 363 16.94 20.14 -7.44
C GLY A 363 17.25 21.53 -6.93
N VAL A 364 18.11 22.23 -7.67
CA VAL A 364 18.25 23.68 -7.57
C VAL A 364 17.42 24.32 -8.67
N ASN A 365 16.79 25.46 -8.40
CA ASN A 365 16.12 26.24 -9.42
C ASN A 365 17.14 26.73 -10.46
N ILE A 366 17.06 26.18 -11.67
CA ILE A 366 18.08 26.32 -12.72
C ILE A 366 18.15 27.77 -13.23
N SER A 367 17.06 28.53 -13.13
CA SER A 367 17.01 29.96 -13.47
C SER A 367 17.98 30.82 -12.65
N GLU A 368 18.35 30.36 -11.44
CA GLU A 368 19.32 31.02 -10.57
C GLU A 368 20.74 30.41 -10.67
N ALA A 369 20.83 29.16 -11.15
CA ALA A 369 22.09 28.40 -11.19
C ALA A 369 22.84 28.54 -12.53
N ILE A 370 22.15 28.88 -13.61
CA ILE A 370 22.74 29.01 -14.95
C ILE A 370 22.18 30.27 -15.59
N ASN A 371 22.99 31.33 -15.65
CA ASN A 371 22.85 32.33 -16.69
C ASN A 371 23.12 31.61 -18.02
N ILE A 372 22.09 31.09 -18.68
CA ILE A 372 22.20 30.52 -20.03
C ILE A 372 22.47 31.71 -20.97
N THR A 373 23.73 32.15 -21.04
CA THR A 373 24.18 33.27 -21.87
C THR A 373 24.47 32.84 -23.30
N SER A 374 24.48 31.54 -23.58
CA SER A 374 24.73 30.98 -24.91
C SER A 374 24.25 29.53 -24.99
N GLY A 375 23.35 29.26 -25.92
CA GLY A 375 23.02 27.93 -26.41
C GLY A 375 22.98 27.99 -27.94
N GLU A 376 23.35 26.89 -28.60
CA GLU A 376 23.09 26.76 -30.03
C GLU A 376 21.57 26.75 -30.26
N PRO A 377 21.05 27.41 -31.31
CA PRO A 377 19.63 27.39 -31.64
C PRO A 377 19.06 25.96 -31.66
N SER A 378 17.82 25.81 -31.22
CA SER A 378 17.14 24.52 -31.17
C SER A 378 15.80 24.55 -31.91
N ASP A 379 15.51 23.45 -32.62
CA ASP A 379 14.21 23.21 -33.23
C ASP A 379 13.56 22.07 -32.47
N SER A 380 12.40 22.37 -31.87
CA SER A 380 11.63 21.41 -31.09
C SER A 380 10.33 21.07 -31.82
N VAL A 381 9.88 19.82 -31.75
CA VAL A 381 8.53 19.46 -32.18
C VAL A 381 7.77 18.86 -31.01
N LEU A 382 6.63 19.46 -30.71
CA LEU A 382 5.69 19.02 -29.69
C LEU A 382 4.66 18.10 -30.35
N VAL A 383 4.50 16.91 -29.79
CA VAL A 383 3.66 15.83 -30.33
C VAL A 383 2.56 15.55 -29.31
N THR A 384 1.37 16.05 -29.58
CA THR A 384 0.27 16.08 -28.62
C THR A 384 -0.79 15.05 -28.98
N ASP A 385 -1.10 14.18 -28.02
CA ASP A 385 -2.21 13.24 -28.09
C ASP A 385 -3.54 13.99 -28.06
N VAL A 386 -4.35 13.82 -29.09
CA VAL A 386 -5.72 14.33 -29.16
C VAL A 386 -6.74 13.19 -29.27
N SER A 387 -6.37 12.00 -28.80
CA SER A 387 -7.23 10.83 -28.82
C SER A 387 -8.48 10.97 -27.93
N GLY A 388 -9.50 10.14 -28.17
CA GLY A 388 -10.73 10.19 -27.38
C GLY A 388 -10.53 9.96 -25.88
N SER A 389 -9.47 9.26 -25.47
CA SER A 389 -9.12 9.07 -24.04
C SER A 389 -8.58 10.33 -23.38
N MET A 390 -8.25 11.37 -24.15
CA MET A 390 -7.87 12.69 -23.64
C MET A 390 -9.08 13.53 -23.20
N ASP A 391 -10.30 13.14 -23.57
CA ASP A 391 -11.55 13.72 -23.04
C ASP A 391 -11.84 13.25 -21.60
N ASP A 392 -11.14 12.20 -21.15
CA ASP A 392 -11.23 11.76 -19.77
C ASP A 392 -10.76 12.86 -18.81
N CYS A 393 -11.29 12.79 -17.59
CA CYS A 393 -10.90 13.73 -16.55
C CYS A 393 -9.44 13.55 -16.13
N GLY A 394 -8.70 14.67 -16.05
CA GLY A 394 -7.33 14.72 -15.53
C GLY A 394 -7.28 15.22 -14.08
N GLU A 395 -8.21 16.09 -13.69
CA GLU A 395 -8.25 16.70 -12.36
C GLU A 395 -9.67 16.75 -11.80
N TYR A 396 -9.84 16.24 -10.58
CA TYR A 396 -11.09 16.22 -9.84
C TYR A 396 -11.07 17.20 -8.68
N ALA A 397 -12.19 17.88 -8.41
CA ALA A 397 -12.42 18.54 -7.12
C ALA A 397 -13.64 17.99 -6.40
N GLU A 398 -13.56 18.03 -5.07
CA GLU A 398 -14.71 17.84 -4.20
C GLU A 398 -15.61 19.08 -4.24
N THR A 399 -16.81 18.93 -4.80
CA THR A 399 -17.80 19.99 -4.85
C THR A 399 -19.20 19.44 -4.55
N GLU A 400 -20.14 20.34 -4.31
CA GLU A 400 -21.55 19.98 -4.42
C GLU A 400 -21.86 19.67 -5.89
N ILE A 401 -22.54 18.55 -6.14
CA ILE A 401 -22.94 18.09 -7.46
C ILE A 401 -24.46 18.02 -7.56
N CYS A 402 -25.00 18.40 -8.71
CA CYS A 402 -26.36 18.08 -9.07
C CYS A 402 -26.36 16.71 -9.76
N GLN A 403 -27.11 15.76 -9.21
CA GLN A 403 -27.31 14.45 -9.80
C GLN A 403 -28.78 14.24 -10.13
N TYR A 404 -29.08 13.74 -11.33
CA TYR A 404 -30.42 13.32 -11.72
C TYR A 404 -30.39 12.18 -12.73
N GLU A 405 -31.52 11.50 -12.90
CA GLU A 405 -31.67 10.43 -13.86
C GLU A 405 -32.30 10.95 -15.16
N CYS A 406 -31.60 10.74 -16.27
CA CYS A 406 -32.10 10.96 -17.62
C CYS A 406 -32.77 9.69 -18.16
N CYS A 407 -33.84 9.89 -18.94
CA CYS A 407 -34.50 8.81 -19.66
C CYS A 407 -33.88 8.53 -21.05
N GLY A 408 -33.54 7.26 -21.33
CA GLY A 408 -33.00 6.79 -22.61
C GLY A 408 -34.03 6.34 -23.66
N PHE A 409 -33.84 6.83 -24.89
CA PHE A 409 -34.50 6.56 -26.20
C PHE A 409 -35.88 7.18 -26.52
N TRP A 410 -36.05 7.58 -27.79
CA TRP A 410 -37.09 8.47 -28.33
C TRP A 410 -37.87 7.77 -29.46
N PHE A 411 -39.18 7.54 -29.24
CA PHE A 411 -40.31 7.50 -30.20
C PHE A 411 -41.57 6.85 -29.60
N PHE A 412 -41.47 6.06 -28.51
CA PHE A 412 -42.64 5.45 -27.82
C PHE A 412 -42.61 5.37 -26.28
N GLY A 413 -41.59 5.93 -25.58
CA GLY A 413 -41.58 6.00 -24.11
C GLY A 413 -40.19 5.75 -23.50
N CYS A 414 -40.11 5.81 -22.16
CA CYS A 414 -38.86 5.63 -21.41
C CYS A 414 -38.56 4.16 -21.15
N TRP A 415 -37.40 3.66 -21.58
CA TRP A 415 -37.04 2.24 -21.41
C TRP A 415 -35.96 1.98 -20.35
N TRP A 416 -35.07 2.94 -20.12
CA TRP A 416 -34.09 2.87 -19.03
C TRP A 416 -33.75 4.27 -18.55
N TRP A 417 -33.26 4.34 -17.31
CA TRP A 417 -32.79 5.56 -16.68
C TRP A 417 -31.29 5.46 -16.50
N PHE A 418 -30.57 6.53 -16.81
CA PHE A 418 -29.14 6.63 -16.59
C PHE A 418 -28.87 7.91 -15.81
N THR A 419 -27.94 7.82 -14.87
CA THR A 419 -27.57 8.94 -14.03
C THR A 419 -26.69 9.92 -14.81
N ARG A 420 -26.93 11.22 -14.60
CA ARG A 420 -26.05 12.31 -14.96
C ARG A 420 -25.71 13.13 -13.73
N ASP A 421 -24.49 13.61 -13.71
CA ASP A 421 -23.90 14.41 -12.66
C ASP A 421 -23.13 15.60 -13.25
N CYS A 422 -23.18 16.74 -12.56
CA CYS A 422 -22.45 17.94 -12.93
C CYS A 422 -22.25 18.84 -11.70
N PRO A 423 -21.33 19.83 -11.77
CA PRO A 423 -21.16 20.82 -10.71
C PRO A 423 -22.46 21.54 -10.36
N TYR A 424 -22.76 21.68 -9.07
CA TYR A 424 -23.95 22.40 -8.61
C TYR A 424 -23.80 23.91 -8.83
N THR A 425 -24.58 24.47 -9.76
CA THR A 425 -24.56 25.91 -10.09
C THR A 425 -25.66 26.71 -9.37
N GLY A 426 -26.18 26.20 -8.25
CA GLY A 426 -27.23 26.86 -7.45
C GLY A 426 -28.67 26.39 -7.71
N SER A 427 -28.93 25.56 -8.73
CA SER A 427 -30.21 24.86 -8.92
C SER A 427 -30.00 23.44 -9.44
N CYS A 428 -30.85 22.51 -9.01
CA CYS A 428 -30.83 21.11 -9.45
C CYS A 428 -32.28 20.63 -9.58
N SER A 429 -32.96 21.07 -10.63
CA SER A 429 -34.41 20.86 -10.79
C SER A 429 -34.85 20.61 -12.23
N GLY A 430 -33.93 20.65 -13.18
CA GLY A 430 -34.17 20.49 -14.61
C GLY A 430 -33.03 19.75 -15.32
N ASP A 431 -32.62 20.27 -16.47
CA ASP A 431 -31.62 19.64 -17.32
C ASP A 431 -30.27 20.40 -17.21
N GLU A 432 -29.87 20.76 -15.99
CA GLU A 432 -28.66 21.56 -15.73
C GLU A 432 -27.36 20.84 -16.11
N CYS A 433 -27.35 19.50 -16.08
CA CYS A 433 -26.22 18.66 -16.49
C CYS A 433 -26.29 18.24 -17.98
N GLY A 434 -26.99 19.03 -18.79
CA GLY A 434 -27.16 18.83 -20.24
C GLY A 434 -28.50 18.18 -20.63
N THR A 435 -28.84 18.30 -21.90
CA THR A 435 -30.13 17.89 -22.46
C THR A 435 -30.29 16.37 -22.49
N CYS A 436 -31.29 15.83 -21.78
CA CYS A 436 -31.61 14.41 -21.94
C CYS A 436 -32.30 14.17 -23.29
N ALA A 437 -31.99 13.06 -23.97
CA ALA A 437 -32.50 12.73 -25.31
C ALA A 437 -34.05 12.73 -25.44
N SER A 438 -34.78 12.61 -24.34
CA SER A 438 -36.25 12.64 -24.30
C SER A 438 -36.84 13.84 -23.51
N GLY A 439 -36.00 14.73 -22.98
CA GLY A 439 -36.38 15.86 -22.12
C GLY A 439 -37.06 15.45 -20.80
N ARG A 440 -36.94 14.17 -20.39
CA ARG A 440 -37.51 13.66 -19.14
C ARG A 440 -36.40 13.36 -18.14
N THR A 441 -36.46 14.06 -17.03
CA THR A 441 -35.59 13.91 -15.87
C THR A 441 -36.37 13.54 -14.61
N ARG A 442 -35.70 12.88 -13.66
CA ARG A 442 -36.24 12.60 -12.32
C ARG A 442 -35.11 12.47 -11.30
N ASN A 443 -35.48 12.36 -10.02
CA ASN A 443 -34.56 12.07 -8.92
C ASN A 443 -33.42 13.10 -8.79
N HIS A 444 -33.73 14.39 -8.99
CA HIS A 444 -32.77 15.47 -8.75
C HIS A 444 -32.37 15.54 -7.30
N GLN A 445 -31.07 15.49 -7.05
CA GLN A 445 -30.48 15.58 -5.73
C GLN A 445 -29.17 16.36 -5.77
N VAL A 446 -28.94 17.14 -4.73
CA VAL A 446 -27.64 17.77 -4.49
C VAL A 446 -26.88 16.86 -3.52
N LEU A 447 -25.68 16.46 -3.90
CA LEU A 447 -24.83 15.58 -3.12
C LEU A 447 -23.41 16.15 -3.08
N ASN A 448 -22.63 15.76 -2.08
CA ASN A 448 -21.19 15.98 -2.14
C ASN A 448 -20.57 14.89 -3.01
N GLY A 449 -19.80 15.29 -4.01
CA GLY A 449 -19.15 14.37 -4.94
C GLY A 449 -17.91 14.98 -5.57
N THR A 450 -17.29 14.25 -6.48
CA THR A 450 -16.13 14.70 -7.24
C THR A 450 -16.56 15.08 -8.65
N THR A 451 -16.28 16.31 -9.07
CA THR A 451 -16.50 16.74 -10.46
C THR A 451 -15.20 16.91 -11.18
N CYS A 452 -15.22 16.64 -12.48
CA CYS A 452 -14.10 17.00 -13.32
C CYS A 452 -13.99 18.53 -13.43
N ILE A 453 -12.81 19.08 -13.10
CA ILE A 453 -12.51 20.49 -13.35
C ILE A 453 -11.79 20.64 -14.69
N ASN A 454 -10.76 19.82 -14.91
CA ASN A 454 -9.94 19.84 -16.11
C ASN A 454 -9.84 18.43 -16.71
N THR A 455 -10.12 18.34 -17.99
CA THR A 455 -9.84 17.15 -18.82
C THR A 455 -8.34 16.98 -19.03
N LYS A 456 -7.89 15.76 -19.37
CA LYS A 456 -6.47 15.55 -19.75
C LYS A 456 -6.07 16.43 -20.93
N MET A 457 -7.00 16.67 -21.87
CA MET A 457 -6.82 17.59 -23.00
C MET A 457 -6.56 19.03 -22.55
N GLU A 458 -7.33 19.56 -21.59
CA GLU A 458 -7.12 20.92 -21.08
C GLU A 458 -5.76 21.06 -20.39
N LEU A 459 -5.35 20.07 -19.60
CA LEU A 459 -4.02 20.02 -18.98
C LEU A 459 -2.90 19.94 -20.02
N ALA A 460 -3.09 19.15 -21.08
CA ALA A 460 -2.12 19.06 -22.17
C ALA A 460 -1.98 20.40 -22.91
N LYS A 461 -3.10 21.10 -23.20
CA LYS A 461 -3.07 22.44 -23.79
C LYS A 461 -2.33 23.45 -22.91
N GLU A 462 -2.58 23.44 -21.60
CA GLU A 462 -1.90 24.33 -20.66
C GLU A 462 -0.38 24.08 -20.66
N ALA A 463 0.04 22.81 -20.59
CA ALA A 463 1.45 22.44 -20.66
C ALA A 463 2.10 22.83 -22.00
N ASP A 464 1.37 22.72 -23.11
CA ASP A 464 1.85 23.11 -24.45
C ASP A 464 2.09 24.60 -24.58
N LEU A 465 1.16 25.40 -24.06
CA LEU A 465 1.27 26.85 -24.03
C LEU A 465 2.46 27.28 -23.17
N GLU A 466 2.64 26.67 -21.98
CA GLU A 466 3.80 26.94 -21.13
C GLU A 466 5.12 26.55 -21.80
N PHE A 467 5.16 25.39 -22.47
CA PHE A 467 6.35 24.95 -23.20
C PHE A 467 6.76 25.95 -24.28
N ILE A 468 5.81 26.44 -25.09
CA ILE A 468 6.07 27.45 -26.12
C ILE A 468 6.61 28.74 -25.51
N ASP A 469 6.01 29.20 -24.41
CA ASP A 469 6.45 30.40 -23.70
C ASP A 469 7.90 30.30 -23.26
N VAL A 470 8.28 29.16 -22.67
CA VAL A 470 9.64 28.91 -22.20
C VAL A 470 10.63 28.83 -23.37
N VAL A 471 10.30 28.08 -24.42
CA VAL A 471 11.23 27.80 -25.52
C VAL A 471 11.44 29.01 -26.42
N LEU A 472 10.37 29.73 -26.79
CA LEU A 472 10.45 30.90 -27.67
C LEU A 472 10.95 32.18 -26.97
N ASN A 473 10.98 32.20 -25.63
CA ASN A 473 11.62 33.31 -24.90
C ASN A 473 13.14 33.39 -25.16
N LEU A 474 13.76 32.31 -25.67
CA LEU A 474 15.15 32.28 -26.06
C LEU A 474 15.30 32.49 -27.57
N THR A 475 16.14 33.45 -27.96
CA THR A 475 16.32 33.84 -29.37
C THR A 475 16.91 32.71 -30.21
N GLY A 476 16.32 32.46 -31.38
CA GLY A 476 16.80 31.47 -32.35
C GLY A 476 16.12 30.11 -32.26
N ASN A 477 15.36 29.86 -31.19
CA ASN A 477 14.57 28.65 -31.05
C ASN A 477 13.31 28.68 -31.92
N LYS A 478 12.90 27.50 -32.39
CA LYS A 478 11.65 27.31 -33.13
C LYS A 478 10.91 26.09 -32.61
N VAL A 479 9.59 26.14 -32.72
CA VAL A 479 8.69 25.07 -32.30
C VAL A 479 7.80 24.68 -33.48
N GLY A 480 7.65 23.38 -33.73
CA GLY A 480 6.60 22.83 -34.57
C GLY A 480 5.63 22.00 -33.74
N LEU A 481 4.42 21.81 -34.25
CA LEU A 481 3.39 21.03 -33.55
C LEU A 481 2.90 19.89 -34.43
N VAL A 482 2.62 18.75 -33.80
CA VAL A 482 1.96 17.61 -34.41
C VAL A 482 0.91 17.12 -33.43
N SER A 483 -0.36 17.15 -33.80
CA SER A 483 -1.40 16.46 -33.04
C SER A 483 -1.70 15.11 -33.68
N TYR A 484 -2.13 14.14 -32.88
CA TYR A 484 -2.52 12.83 -33.39
C TYR A 484 -3.67 12.20 -32.60
N ASP A 485 -4.52 11.47 -33.32
CA ASP A 485 -5.55 10.59 -32.79
C ASP A 485 -5.38 9.17 -33.38
N SER A 486 -6.36 8.63 -34.11
CA SER A 486 -6.22 7.45 -34.97
C SER A 486 -5.12 7.62 -36.03
N SER A 487 -4.85 8.86 -36.44
CA SER A 487 -3.84 9.27 -37.41
C SER A 487 -3.19 10.60 -36.99
N VAL A 488 -2.27 11.16 -37.77
CA VAL A 488 -1.89 12.57 -37.61
C VAL A 488 -3.11 13.45 -37.93
N ASP A 489 -3.55 14.23 -36.95
CA ASP A 489 -4.75 15.07 -37.06
C ASP A 489 -4.39 16.45 -37.65
N SER A 490 -3.42 17.13 -37.05
CA SER A 490 -2.96 18.45 -37.49
C SER A 490 -1.46 18.65 -37.34
N VAL A 491 -0.91 19.59 -38.12
CA VAL A 491 0.54 19.87 -38.17
C VAL A 491 0.78 21.36 -38.37
N GLU A 492 1.41 22.02 -37.40
CA GLU A 492 1.97 23.36 -37.57
C GLU A 492 3.48 23.26 -37.86
N PRO A 493 3.97 23.83 -38.98
CA PRO A 493 5.40 23.81 -39.31
C PRO A 493 6.28 24.44 -38.23
N ILE A 494 7.57 24.06 -38.21
CA ILE A 494 8.55 24.63 -37.30
C ILE A 494 8.66 26.14 -37.55
N THR A 495 8.29 26.94 -36.54
CA THR A 495 8.18 28.40 -36.61
C THR A 495 8.57 29.05 -35.27
N ASP A 496 8.91 30.33 -35.30
CA ASP A 496 9.06 31.21 -34.13
C ASP A 496 7.85 32.14 -33.92
N ILE A 497 6.82 31.98 -34.77
CA ILE A 497 5.58 32.77 -34.71
C ILE A 497 4.66 32.18 -33.65
N LYS A 498 4.82 32.67 -32.42
CA LYS A 498 4.06 32.24 -31.23
C LYS A 498 2.54 32.11 -31.46
N ILE A 499 1.93 33.12 -32.08
CA ILE A 499 0.48 33.17 -32.27
C ILE A 499 -0.06 32.02 -33.13
N ASN A 500 0.72 31.51 -34.08
CA ASN A 500 0.30 30.36 -34.89
C ASN A 500 0.20 29.10 -34.02
N LEU A 501 1.21 28.89 -33.19
CA LEU A 501 1.31 27.75 -32.30
C LEU A 501 0.20 27.78 -31.23
N GLU A 502 -0.03 28.96 -30.62
CA GLU A 502 -1.11 29.15 -29.64
C GLU A 502 -2.49 28.86 -30.26
N ASN A 503 -2.75 29.34 -31.48
CA ASN A 503 -4.03 29.10 -32.16
C ASN A 503 -4.23 27.62 -32.48
N GLU A 504 -3.17 26.93 -32.89
CA GLU A 504 -3.19 25.50 -33.18
C GLU A 504 -3.52 24.68 -31.93
N ILE A 505 -2.82 24.91 -30.81
CA ILE A 505 -3.08 24.21 -29.53
C ILE A 505 -4.50 24.44 -29.02
N ASN A 506 -4.96 25.68 -29.08
CA ASN A 506 -6.31 26.01 -28.64
C ASN A 506 -7.38 25.28 -29.49
N SER A 507 -7.06 24.92 -30.74
CA SER A 507 -7.96 24.21 -31.64
C SER A 507 -8.10 22.71 -31.33
N TYR A 508 -7.20 22.10 -30.54
CA TYR A 508 -7.22 20.65 -30.28
C TYR A 508 -8.54 20.19 -29.66
N SER A 509 -9.04 19.04 -30.09
CA SER A 509 -10.24 18.40 -29.57
C SER A 509 -10.04 16.90 -29.48
N ALA A 510 -10.45 16.30 -28.37
CA ALA A 510 -10.35 14.86 -28.17
C ALA A 510 -11.26 14.10 -29.15
N GLY A 511 -10.71 13.10 -29.84
CA GLY A 511 -11.43 12.26 -30.79
C GLY A 511 -10.64 11.03 -31.24
N GLY A 512 -11.28 10.08 -31.92
CA GLY A 512 -10.57 8.95 -32.51
C GLY A 512 -9.87 7.99 -31.54
N GLY A 513 -8.98 7.14 -32.08
CA GLY A 513 -8.06 6.29 -31.32
C GLY A 513 -6.73 7.00 -31.02
N THR A 514 -5.69 6.23 -30.72
CA THR A 514 -4.41 6.72 -30.20
C THR A 514 -3.24 6.10 -30.98
N CYS A 515 -2.69 6.85 -31.93
CA CYS A 515 -1.59 6.49 -32.81
C CYS A 515 -0.31 7.27 -32.48
N ILE A 516 0.30 6.95 -31.34
CA ILE A 516 1.53 7.64 -30.87
C ILE A 516 2.65 7.55 -31.92
N CYS A 517 2.79 6.41 -32.60
CA CYS A 517 3.79 6.24 -33.65
C CYS A 517 3.56 7.17 -34.86
N CYS A 518 2.30 7.50 -35.19
CA CYS A 518 1.96 8.41 -36.29
C CYS A 518 2.52 9.81 -36.00
N GLY A 519 2.28 10.30 -34.78
CA GLY A 519 2.79 11.58 -34.30
C GLY A 519 4.32 11.62 -34.29
N ILE A 520 4.97 10.58 -33.73
CA ILE A 520 6.44 10.47 -33.69
C ILE A 520 7.05 10.45 -35.10
N ASN A 521 6.52 9.63 -36.00
CA ASN A 521 7.01 9.52 -37.38
C ASN A 521 6.93 10.87 -38.09
N ARG A 522 5.83 11.61 -37.89
CA ARG A 522 5.65 12.94 -38.49
C ARG A 522 6.60 13.98 -37.92
N ALA A 523 6.75 14.02 -36.60
CA ALA A 523 7.64 14.93 -35.92
C ALA A 523 9.12 14.68 -36.29
N LYS A 524 9.52 13.41 -36.39
CA LYS A 524 10.84 13.02 -36.91
C LYS A 524 11.08 13.63 -38.28
N ASN A 525 10.15 13.49 -39.21
CA ASN A 525 10.30 14.00 -40.57
C ASN A 525 10.32 15.54 -40.65
N MET A 526 9.70 16.25 -39.70
CA MET A 526 9.87 17.69 -39.55
C MET A 526 11.29 18.05 -39.10
N LEU A 527 11.83 17.33 -38.11
CA LEU A 527 13.15 17.58 -37.53
C LEU A 527 14.31 17.16 -38.43
N VAL A 528 14.15 16.17 -39.33
CA VAL A 528 15.22 15.72 -40.24
C VAL A 528 15.76 16.85 -41.11
N SER A 529 14.92 17.83 -41.46
CA SER A 529 15.31 18.98 -42.28
C SER A 529 16.05 20.08 -41.50
N SER A 530 16.06 20.01 -40.17
CA SER A 530 16.70 21.00 -39.31
C SER A 530 18.19 20.76 -39.15
N SER A 531 18.95 21.87 -39.14
CA SER A 531 20.39 21.90 -38.81
C SER A 531 20.67 22.32 -37.35
N ASN A 532 19.63 22.72 -36.62
CA ASN A 532 19.69 23.10 -35.21
C ASN A 532 19.70 21.84 -34.31
N ASN A 533 19.88 22.03 -33.00
CA ASN A 533 19.65 20.94 -32.05
C ASN A 533 18.17 20.50 -32.11
N LYS A 534 17.94 19.19 -32.24
CA LYS A 534 16.61 18.63 -32.52
C LYS A 534 16.04 18.03 -31.24
N PHE A 535 14.84 18.46 -30.87
CA PHE A 535 14.11 17.92 -29.73
C PHE A 535 12.71 17.50 -30.14
N MET A 536 12.24 16.40 -29.57
CA MET A 536 10.86 15.95 -29.70
C MET A 536 10.31 15.76 -28.29
N VAL A 537 9.15 16.36 -28.02
CA VAL A 537 8.43 16.20 -26.77
C VAL A 537 7.11 15.54 -27.11
N VAL A 538 6.85 14.36 -26.57
CA VAL A 538 5.60 13.61 -26.82
C VAL A 538 4.78 13.65 -25.54
N MET A 539 3.53 14.10 -25.61
CA MET A 539 2.61 14.03 -24.49
C MET A 539 1.41 13.18 -24.86
N SER A 540 1.11 12.22 -23.99
CA SER A 540 0.09 11.20 -24.18
C SER A 540 -0.32 10.67 -22.82
N ASP A 541 -1.55 10.16 -22.73
CA ASP A 541 -2.00 9.38 -21.58
C ASP A 541 -1.50 7.91 -21.62
N GLY A 542 -0.73 7.54 -22.65
CA GLY A 542 -0.04 6.26 -22.80
C GLY A 542 -0.92 5.12 -23.34
N GLN A 543 -2.18 5.36 -23.69
CA GLN A 543 -3.12 4.32 -24.11
C GLN A 543 -3.12 4.07 -25.62
N ALA A 544 -1.96 3.67 -26.18
CA ALA A 544 -1.84 3.41 -27.61
C ALA A 544 -2.82 2.33 -28.11
N THR A 545 -3.61 2.63 -29.15
CA THR A 545 -4.58 1.71 -29.78
C THR A 545 -4.31 1.45 -31.27
N HIS A 546 -3.45 2.27 -31.89
CA HIS A 546 -3.05 2.14 -33.29
C HIS A 546 -1.54 1.96 -33.41
N TYR A 547 -1.12 1.12 -34.35
CA TYR A 547 0.29 0.88 -34.69
C TYR A 547 0.59 1.36 -36.11
N CYS A 548 1.87 1.56 -36.39
CA CYS A 548 2.38 2.00 -37.70
C CYS A 548 2.99 0.82 -38.44
N SER A 549 2.71 0.73 -39.73
CA SER A 549 3.24 -0.32 -40.60
C SER A 549 4.73 -0.12 -40.92
N ASP A 550 5.18 1.14 -40.98
CA ASP A 550 6.56 1.55 -41.14
C ASP A 550 6.82 2.92 -40.48
N PHE A 551 8.02 3.49 -40.68
CA PHE A 551 8.44 4.77 -40.08
C PHE A 551 8.02 6.02 -40.87
N ASP A 552 7.25 5.85 -41.95
CA ASP A 552 6.63 6.92 -42.75
C ASP A 552 5.09 6.83 -42.75
N ASP A 553 4.53 5.92 -41.95
CA ASP A 553 3.09 5.77 -41.72
C ASP A 553 2.59 6.82 -40.73
N TYR A 554 1.60 7.61 -41.16
CA TYR A 554 0.90 8.64 -40.37
C TYR A 554 -0.60 8.35 -40.21
N THR A 555 -1.07 7.23 -40.75
CA THR A 555 -2.51 6.92 -40.86
C THR A 555 -2.97 5.96 -39.79
N GLY A 556 -2.05 5.15 -39.25
CA GLY A 556 -2.32 4.26 -38.13
C GLY A 556 -3.21 3.09 -38.53
N THR A 557 -2.93 1.90 -38.01
CA THR A 557 -3.80 0.74 -38.16
C THR A 557 -4.21 0.26 -36.77
N SER A 558 -5.51 0.05 -36.55
CA SER A 558 -5.99 -0.49 -35.27
C SER A 558 -5.51 -1.94 -35.09
N GLY A 559 -5.02 -2.28 -33.90
CA GLY A 559 -4.58 -3.65 -33.63
C GLY A 559 -3.70 -3.80 -32.40
N SER A 560 -3.41 -5.06 -32.06
CA SER A 560 -2.51 -5.42 -30.97
C SER A 560 -1.07 -5.06 -31.31
N GLY A 561 -0.37 -4.37 -30.40
CA GLY A 561 1.04 -4.00 -30.57
C GLY A 561 1.31 -2.50 -30.71
N ALA A 562 0.29 -1.65 -30.56
CA ALA A 562 0.38 -0.19 -30.63
C ALA A 562 1.48 0.40 -29.72
N SER A 563 1.56 -0.03 -28.45
CA SER A 563 2.60 0.46 -27.53
C SER A 563 4.01 0.05 -27.97
N ALA A 564 4.20 -1.17 -28.48
CA ALA A 564 5.49 -1.62 -29.01
C ALA A 564 5.90 -0.86 -30.27
N SER A 565 4.92 -0.55 -31.13
CA SER A 565 5.13 0.28 -32.33
C SER A 565 5.56 1.70 -31.96
N ALA A 566 4.91 2.33 -30.98
CA ALA A 566 5.30 3.65 -30.46
C ALA A 566 6.75 3.66 -29.93
N ILE A 567 7.13 2.64 -29.14
CA ILE A 567 8.51 2.48 -28.66
C ILE A 567 9.49 2.36 -29.83
N SER A 568 9.17 1.55 -30.83
CA SER A 568 10.04 1.36 -32.00
C SER A 568 10.21 2.64 -32.83
N SER A 569 9.14 3.42 -33.03
CA SER A 569 9.20 4.72 -33.71
C SER A 569 10.03 5.73 -32.92
N GLY A 570 9.86 5.78 -31.60
CA GLY A 570 10.67 6.64 -30.73
C GLY A 570 12.15 6.26 -30.79
N GLN A 571 12.46 4.96 -30.77
CA GLN A 571 13.83 4.47 -30.92
C GLN A 571 14.46 4.86 -32.26
N ASN A 572 13.68 4.76 -33.35
CA ASN A 572 14.14 5.16 -34.68
C ASN A 572 14.28 6.69 -34.83
N ALA A 573 13.42 7.48 -34.18
CA ALA A 573 13.50 8.94 -34.27
C ALA A 573 14.81 9.50 -33.67
N CYS A 574 15.42 8.78 -32.72
CA CYS A 574 16.68 9.15 -32.08
C CYS A 574 17.93 8.52 -32.71
N SER A 575 17.78 7.60 -33.67
CA SER A 575 18.89 7.02 -34.45
C SER A 575 19.24 7.89 -35.64
#